data_AF-A0A4T0UM44-F1
#
_entry.id   AF-A0A4T0UM44-F1
#
_cell.length_a   1.000
_cell.length_b   1.000
_cell.length_c   1.000
_cell.angle_alpha   90.00
_cell.angle_beta   90.00
_cell.angle_gamma   90.00
#
_symmetry.space_group_name_H-M   'P 1'
#
loop_
_entity.id
_entity.type
_entity.pdbx_description
1 polymer ?
#
loop_
_entity_poly.entity_id
_entity_poly.type
_entity_poly.pdbx_seq_one_letter_code
_entity_poly.pdbx_strand_id
1 'polypeptide(L)'
;MSAAEEIKKELKALLDSQTELMDLAKDNKDIIKFGTKYQAWYSRAYKLVESLAPERLNEFTSYYLIDPKRKVSDASNYVIQDYVKGIGARTNSYDKPLWDTNNTVMIRVVNQMQIIASLSSRIDSVLQDVTGHLFAELQDSELHAATQLKKVSKRASGALAGVVLERHLQRVAANHKITIGKKNPTISDLNDPLKNKGVYDTPAWRKIQLLADIRNICSHQKSTEPTEEQVDELISGVNSVIKSVF
;
A
#
# COMPACT_ATOMS: atom_id res chain seq x y z
N MET A 1 11.68 -4.70 -12.91
CA MET A 1 11.24 -5.01 -11.53
C MET A 1 9.90 -4.34 -11.32
N SER A 2 8.97 -5.01 -10.65
CA SER A 2 7.73 -4.36 -10.23
C SER A 2 8.00 -3.43 -9.04
N ALA A 3 7.15 -2.42 -8.83
CA ALA A 3 7.26 -1.54 -7.65
C ALA A 3 7.25 -2.32 -6.32
N ALA A 4 6.53 -3.44 -6.27
CA ALA A 4 6.52 -4.37 -5.13
C ALA A 4 7.89 -5.01 -4.87
N GLU A 5 8.62 -5.39 -5.91
CA GLU A 5 9.98 -5.94 -5.78
C GLU A 5 10.98 -4.89 -5.30
N GLU A 6 10.85 -3.65 -5.76
CA GLU A 6 11.67 -2.53 -5.31
C GLU A 6 11.43 -2.22 -3.82
N ILE A 7 10.18 -2.19 -3.38
CA ILE A 7 9.82 -2.01 -1.96
C ILE A 7 10.42 -3.12 -1.09
N LYS A 8 10.29 -4.39 -1.51
CA LYS A 8 10.87 -5.52 -0.77
C LYS A 8 12.39 -5.43 -0.68
N LYS A 9 13.04 -5.03 -1.78
CA LYS A 9 14.49 -4.84 -1.84
C LYS A 9 14.96 -3.73 -0.90
N GLU A 10 14.26 -2.58 -0.89
CA GLU A 10 14.59 -1.48 0.01
C GLU A 10 14.39 -1.88 1.47
N LEU A 11 13.28 -2.57 1.79
CA LEU A 11 13.00 -3.03 3.14
C LEU A 11 14.12 -3.97 3.64
N LYS A 12 14.56 -4.91 2.80
CA LYS A 12 15.70 -5.77 3.09
C LYS A 12 16.98 -4.96 3.31
N ALA A 13 17.27 -4.00 2.43
CA ALA A 13 18.47 -3.16 2.56
C ALA A 13 18.49 -2.35 3.88
N LEU A 14 17.33 -1.91 4.37
CA LEU A 14 17.22 -1.22 5.66
C LEU A 14 17.46 -2.17 6.83
N LEU A 15 16.97 -3.41 6.77
CA LEU A 15 17.24 -4.42 7.80
C LEU A 15 18.71 -4.85 7.80
N ASP A 16 19.33 -5.01 6.62
CA ASP A 16 20.73 -5.38 6.51
C ASP A 16 21.68 -4.30 7.09
N SER A 17 21.25 -3.03 7.11
CA SER A 17 22.00 -1.93 7.73
C SER A 17 21.94 -1.90 9.26
N GLN A 18 21.15 -2.78 9.89
CA GLN A 18 20.99 -2.86 11.33
C GLN A 18 22.33 -3.08 12.04
N THR A 19 23.13 -4.04 11.60
CA THR A 19 24.40 -4.37 12.27
C THR A 19 25.36 -3.19 12.25
N GLU A 20 25.46 -2.48 11.12
CA GLU A 20 26.32 -1.30 10.99
C GLU A 20 25.88 -0.17 11.94
N LEU A 21 24.58 0.14 11.99
CA LEU A 21 24.05 1.18 12.88
C LEU A 21 24.22 0.83 14.36
N MET A 22 24.03 -0.44 14.70
CA MET A 22 24.20 -0.94 16.06
C MET A 22 25.66 -0.90 16.49
N ASP A 23 26.60 -1.22 15.60
CA ASP A 23 28.03 -1.13 15.89
C ASP A 23 28.48 0.33 16.07
N LEU A 24 27.95 1.26 15.26
CA LEU A 24 28.24 2.68 15.40
C LEU A 24 27.65 3.31 16.67
N ALA A 25 26.58 2.73 17.22
CA ALA A 25 25.94 3.22 18.46
C ALA A 25 26.63 2.74 19.74
N LYS A 26 27.57 1.78 19.67
CA LYS A 26 28.26 1.20 20.85
C LYS A 26 29.21 2.17 21.54
N ASP A 27 29.82 3.09 20.79
CA ASP A 27 30.83 4.03 21.28
C ASP A 27 30.48 5.46 20.87
N ASN A 28 30.71 6.42 21.76
CA ASN A 28 30.43 7.84 21.56
C ASN A 28 31.62 8.61 20.94
N LYS A 29 32.72 7.92 20.58
CA LYS A 29 33.90 8.55 19.95
C LYS A 29 33.62 9.21 18.61
N ASP A 30 32.60 8.76 17.86
CA ASP A 30 32.29 9.28 16.53
C ASP A 30 30.78 9.46 16.30
N ILE A 31 30.17 10.32 17.13
CA ILE A 31 28.74 10.70 17.05
C ILE A 31 28.39 11.23 15.65
N ILE A 32 29.32 11.91 14.98
CA ILE A 32 29.11 12.46 13.64
C ILE A 32 28.88 11.33 12.63
N LYS A 33 29.74 10.30 12.64
CA LYS A 33 29.60 9.14 11.74
C LYS A 33 28.31 8.37 12.00
N PHE A 34 27.96 8.14 13.27
CA PHE A 34 26.65 7.55 13.62
C PHE A 34 25.51 8.41 13.06
N GLY A 35 25.53 9.72 13.34
CA GLY A 35 24.50 10.67 12.90
C GLY A 35 24.33 10.66 11.38
N THR A 36 25.40 10.75 10.61
CA THR A 36 25.33 10.72 9.13
C THR A 36 24.67 9.44 8.62
N LYS A 37 25.10 8.29 9.14
CA LYS A 37 24.56 6.98 8.72
C LYS A 37 23.11 6.79 9.16
N TYR A 38 22.79 7.15 10.39
CA TYR A 38 21.45 7.09 10.94
C TYR A 38 20.49 7.98 10.15
N GLN A 39 20.85 9.22 9.82
CA GLN A 39 19.97 10.12 9.05
C GLN A 39 19.67 9.56 7.65
N ALA A 40 20.69 9.04 6.96
CA ALA A 40 20.51 8.42 5.64
C ALA A 40 19.61 7.17 5.69
N TRP A 41 19.68 6.41 6.78
CA TRP A 41 18.77 5.29 7.02
C TRP A 41 17.36 5.76 7.39
N TYR A 42 17.25 6.69 8.32
CA TYR A 42 15.99 7.19 8.87
C TYR A 42 15.10 7.81 7.80
N SER A 43 15.65 8.61 6.89
CA SER A 43 14.86 9.21 5.80
C SER A 43 14.19 8.18 4.90
N ARG A 44 14.87 7.06 4.62
CA ARG A 44 14.36 5.96 3.80
C ARG A 44 13.35 5.11 4.56
N ALA A 45 13.68 4.76 5.80
CA ALA A 45 12.78 4.04 6.70
C ALA A 45 11.48 4.80 6.98
N TYR A 46 11.56 6.11 7.21
CA TYR A 46 10.42 6.98 7.46
C TYR A 46 9.40 6.90 6.32
N LYS A 47 9.85 7.01 5.07
CA LYS A 47 8.97 6.97 3.90
C LYS A 47 8.27 5.62 3.73
N LEU A 48 8.96 4.52 4.03
CA LEU A 48 8.34 3.20 4.03
C LEU A 48 7.30 3.04 5.12
N VAL A 49 7.60 3.46 6.36
CA VAL A 49 6.64 3.38 7.47
C VAL A 49 5.44 4.28 7.21
N GLU A 50 5.64 5.49 6.70
CA GLU A 50 4.56 6.41 6.29
C GLU A 50 3.61 5.78 5.27
N SER A 51 4.16 5.04 4.30
CA SER A 51 3.37 4.46 3.20
C SER A 51 2.73 3.11 3.55
N LEU A 52 3.41 2.29 4.36
CA LEU A 52 3.04 0.88 4.57
C LEU A 52 2.48 0.58 5.97
N ALA A 53 2.76 1.44 6.96
CA ALA A 53 2.24 1.33 8.33
C ALA A 53 2.03 2.72 8.96
N PRO A 54 1.12 3.54 8.39
CA PRO A 54 0.86 4.88 8.91
C PRO A 54 0.45 4.88 10.39
N GLU A 55 -0.18 3.82 10.88
CA GLU A 55 -0.55 3.62 12.28
C GLU A 55 0.66 3.45 13.23
N ARG A 56 1.82 3.04 12.69
CA ARG A 56 3.08 2.89 13.42
C ARG A 56 3.97 4.12 13.32
N LEU A 57 3.64 5.09 12.44
CA LEU A 57 4.50 6.25 12.16
C LEU A 57 4.76 7.11 13.39
N ASN A 58 3.76 7.34 14.23
CA ASN A 58 3.91 8.12 15.46
C ASN A 58 4.86 7.42 16.46
N GLU A 59 4.78 6.10 16.60
CA GLU A 59 5.72 5.37 17.45
C GLU A 59 7.14 5.43 16.86
N PHE A 60 7.28 5.17 15.57
CA PHE A 60 8.57 5.21 14.87
C PHE A 60 9.28 6.55 15.02
N THR A 61 8.55 7.66 14.87
CA THR A 61 9.07 9.03 15.00
C THR A 61 9.38 9.41 16.45
N SER A 62 8.62 8.88 17.42
CA SER A 62 8.82 9.15 18.86
C SER A 62 10.17 8.68 19.39
N TYR A 63 10.78 7.66 18.77
CA TYR A 63 12.12 7.19 19.13
C TYR A 63 13.24 8.13 18.65
N TYR A 64 12.94 9.00 17.69
CA TYR A 64 13.89 9.96 17.15
C TYR A 64 13.70 11.37 17.72
N LEU A 65 12.47 11.90 17.69
CA LEU A 65 12.19 13.32 17.91
C LEU A 65 12.14 13.68 19.40
N ILE A 66 12.82 14.78 19.74
CA ILE A 66 12.71 15.38 21.08
C ILE A 66 11.30 15.98 21.23
N ASP A 67 10.62 15.68 22.34
CA ASP A 67 9.39 16.37 22.71
C ASP A 67 9.69 17.85 23.04
N PRO A 68 9.15 18.82 22.28
CA PRO A 68 9.37 20.24 22.53
C PRO A 68 8.88 20.71 23.90
N LYS A 69 7.94 19.98 24.53
CA LYS A 69 7.39 20.29 25.85
C LYS A 69 8.21 19.68 27.00
N ARG A 70 9.23 18.88 26.69
CA ARG A 70 10.10 18.26 27.69
C ARG A 70 10.85 19.32 28.50
N LYS A 71 10.65 19.31 29.82
CA LYS A 71 11.37 20.21 30.75
C LYS A 71 12.73 19.68 31.17
N VAL A 72 12.85 18.36 31.30
CA VAL A 72 14.03 17.69 31.85
C VAL A 72 14.28 16.39 31.09
N SER A 73 15.54 16.11 30.74
CA SER A 73 15.93 14.84 30.12
C SER A 73 16.19 13.74 31.16
N ASP A 74 15.71 12.54 30.90
CA ASP A 74 15.96 11.33 31.68
C ASP A 74 16.03 10.11 30.75
N ALA A 75 16.35 8.94 31.30
CA ALA A 75 16.48 7.72 30.51
C ALA A 75 15.20 7.35 29.73
N SER A 76 14.01 7.68 30.26
CA SER A 76 12.73 7.31 29.64
C SER A 76 12.41 8.17 28.42
N ASN A 77 12.80 9.44 28.44
CA ASN A 77 12.49 10.43 27.41
C ASN A 77 13.70 10.84 26.54
N TYR A 78 14.84 10.17 26.72
CA TYR A 78 16.02 10.33 25.90
C TYR A 78 15.85 9.60 24.55
N VAL A 79 16.07 10.34 23.46
CA VAL A 79 15.79 9.89 22.08
C VAL A 79 17.02 10.04 21.19
N ILE A 80 16.97 9.48 19.97
CA ILE A 80 18.12 9.46 19.06
C ILE A 80 18.58 10.88 18.66
N GLN A 81 17.66 11.84 18.54
CA GLN A 81 18.03 13.23 18.25
C GLN A 81 18.83 13.88 19.39
N ASP A 82 18.61 13.50 20.65
CA ASP A 82 19.45 14.00 21.77
C ASP A 82 20.91 13.59 21.55
N TYR A 83 21.11 12.32 21.21
CA TYR A 83 22.43 11.73 20.98
C TYR A 83 23.16 12.37 19.80
N VAL A 84 22.48 12.54 18.67
CA VAL A 84 23.07 13.18 17.48
C VAL A 84 23.40 14.65 17.72
N LYS A 85 22.71 15.31 18.66
CA LYS A 85 23.01 16.68 19.12
C LYS A 85 24.14 16.74 20.16
N GLY A 86 24.70 15.61 20.57
CA GLY A 86 25.73 15.53 21.62
C GLY A 86 25.20 15.80 23.03
N ILE A 87 23.89 15.66 23.27
CA ILE A 87 23.30 15.86 24.59
C ILE A 87 23.57 14.61 25.43
N GLY A 88 24.42 14.73 26.45
CA GLY A 88 24.78 13.64 27.35
C GLY A 88 23.75 13.38 28.46
N ALA A 89 23.99 12.32 29.23
CA ALA A 89 23.26 12.08 30.47
C ALA A 89 23.59 13.16 31.52
N ARG A 90 22.58 13.56 32.29
CA ARG A 90 22.82 14.41 33.46
C ARG A 90 23.70 13.67 34.46
N THR A 91 24.50 14.40 35.21
CA THR A 91 25.37 13.83 36.26
C THR A 91 24.76 13.98 37.64
N ASN A 92 25.14 13.08 38.55
CA ASN A 92 24.87 13.24 39.98
C ASN A 92 25.94 14.13 40.64
N SER A 93 25.86 14.31 41.96
CA SER A 93 26.83 15.10 42.75
C SER A 93 28.27 14.57 42.72
N TYR A 94 28.52 13.40 42.12
CA TYR A 94 29.83 12.76 41.97
C TYR A 94 30.28 12.71 40.50
N ASP A 95 29.71 13.54 39.63
CA ASP A 95 29.97 13.59 38.19
C ASP A 95 29.71 12.26 37.43
N LYS A 96 28.95 11.34 38.03
CA LYS A 96 28.58 10.08 37.37
C LYS A 96 27.31 10.27 36.54
N PRO A 97 27.27 9.78 35.28
CA PRO A 97 26.08 9.85 34.45
C PRO A 97 24.93 9.07 35.09
N LEU A 98 23.74 9.66 35.10
CA LEU A 98 22.53 9.05 35.66
C LEU A 98 21.97 7.91 34.79
N TRP A 99 22.35 7.83 33.52
CA TRP A 99 22.00 6.72 32.62
C TRP A 99 23.05 6.54 31.53
N ASP A 100 23.03 5.38 30.89
CA ASP A 100 23.83 5.07 29.71
C ASP A 100 23.14 5.60 28.45
N THR A 101 23.73 6.61 27.81
CA THR A 101 23.23 7.21 26.58
C THR A 101 23.31 6.25 25.40
N ASN A 102 24.38 5.46 25.31
CA ASN A 102 24.62 4.55 24.18
C ASN A 102 23.59 3.42 24.22
N ASN A 103 23.41 2.80 25.39
CA ASN A 103 22.41 1.74 25.56
C ASN A 103 20.99 2.26 25.30
N THR A 104 20.66 3.47 25.78
CA THR A 104 19.34 4.05 25.52
C THR A 104 19.11 4.24 24.01
N VAL A 105 20.07 4.83 23.28
CA VAL A 105 19.96 5.05 21.83
C VAL A 105 19.89 3.74 21.07
N MET A 106 20.68 2.75 21.47
CA MET A 106 20.64 1.40 20.90
C MET A 106 19.24 0.79 21.01
N ILE A 107 18.60 0.89 22.18
CA ILE A 107 17.22 0.44 22.37
C ILE A 107 16.26 1.17 21.43
N ARG A 108 16.39 2.49 21.27
CA ARG A 108 15.54 3.29 20.37
C ARG A 108 15.70 2.87 18.90
N VAL A 109 16.93 2.69 18.44
CA VAL A 109 17.23 2.21 17.08
C VAL A 109 16.68 0.80 16.87
N VAL A 110 16.87 -0.10 17.84
CA VAL A 110 16.31 -1.47 17.79
C VAL A 110 14.80 -1.42 17.66
N ASN A 111 14.10 -0.59 18.45
CA ASN A 111 12.66 -0.52 18.38
C ASN A 111 12.18 -0.04 17.00
N GLN A 112 12.83 0.96 16.40
CA GLN A 112 12.54 1.37 15.02
C GLN A 112 12.80 0.24 14.01
N MET A 113 13.88 -0.54 14.19
CA MET A 113 14.18 -1.71 13.36
C MET A 113 13.12 -2.81 13.51
N GLN A 114 12.61 -3.03 14.72
CA GLN A 114 11.55 -4.03 14.95
C GLN A 114 10.24 -3.64 14.25
N ILE A 115 9.92 -2.34 14.15
CA ILE A 115 8.80 -1.87 13.34
C ILE A 115 9.02 -2.25 11.87
N ILE A 116 10.21 -2.00 11.31
CA ILE A 116 10.53 -2.38 9.91
C ILE A 116 10.52 -3.91 9.73
N ALA A 117 11.04 -4.67 10.70
CA ALA A 117 11.03 -6.13 10.64
C ALA A 117 9.61 -6.69 10.66
N SER A 118 8.71 -6.09 11.44
CA SER A 118 7.29 -6.44 11.45
C SER A 118 6.58 -6.16 10.12
N LEU A 119 7.01 -5.12 9.39
CA LEU A 119 6.56 -4.86 8.03
C LEU A 119 7.09 -5.93 7.06
N SER A 120 8.35 -6.34 7.21
CA SER A 120 8.96 -7.38 6.37
C SER A 120 8.18 -8.70 6.40
N SER A 121 7.73 -9.12 7.58
CA SER A 121 7.05 -10.41 7.74
C SER A 121 5.65 -10.43 7.15
N ARG A 122 5.05 -9.25 6.93
CA ARG A 122 3.69 -9.07 6.40
C ARG A 122 3.65 -8.34 5.05
N ILE A 123 4.81 -8.07 4.44
CA ILE A 123 4.91 -7.17 3.30
C ILE A 123 4.04 -7.59 2.12
N ASP A 124 3.93 -8.90 1.86
CA ASP A 124 3.08 -9.41 0.80
C ASP A 124 1.60 -9.08 1.00
N SER A 125 1.10 -9.28 2.23
CA SER A 125 -0.29 -8.93 2.58
C SER A 125 -0.51 -7.43 2.49
N VAL A 126 0.40 -6.63 3.05
CA VAL A 126 0.28 -5.16 3.05
C VAL A 126 0.27 -4.62 1.62
N LEU A 127 1.14 -5.12 0.75
CA LEU A 127 1.17 -4.72 -0.66
C LEU A 127 -0.10 -5.15 -1.40
N GLN A 128 -0.63 -6.33 -1.12
CA GLN A 128 -1.92 -6.78 -1.68
C GLN A 128 -3.06 -5.89 -1.23
N ASP A 129 -3.12 -5.54 0.05
CA ASP A 129 -4.15 -4.66 0.61
C ASP A 129 -4.09 -3.27 -0.01
N VAL A 130 -2.91 -2.63 -0.03
CA VAL A 130 -2.72 -1.29 -0.63
C VAL A 130 -3.08 -1.30 -2.12
N THR A 131 -2.59 -2.29 -2.86
CA THR A 131 -2.93 -2.44 -4.29
C THR A 131 -4.43 -2.63 -4.47
N GLY A 132 -5.07 -3.38 -3.56
CA GLY A 132 -6.50 -3.60 -3.59
C GLY A 132 -7.33 -2.35 -3.38
N HIS A 133 -6.95 -1.52 -2.42
CA HIS A 133 -7.59 -0.22 -2.14
C HIS A 133 -7.41 0.73 -3.33
N LEU A 134 -6.18 0.91 -3.82
CA LEU A 134 -5.89 1.80 -4.94
C LEU A 134 -6.66 1.37 -6.21
N PHE A 135 -6.78 0.07 -6.44
CA PHE A 135 -7.55 -0.45 -7.56
C PHE A 135 -9.05 -0.15 -7.41
N ALA A 136 -9.61 -0.32 -6.20
CA ALA A 136 -11.01 0.02 -5.95
C ALA A 136 -11.28 1.51 -6.18
N GLU A 137 -10.41 2.39 -5.67
CA GLU A 137 -10.50 3.84 -5.90
C GLU A 137 -10.41 4.20 -7.38
N LEU A 138 -9.49 3.57 -8.11
CA LEU A 138 -9.35 3.76 -9.56
C LEU A 138 -10.61 3.32 -10.30
N GLN A 139 -11.19 2.17 -9.95
CA GLN A 139 -12.43 1.69 -10.56
C GLN A 139 -13.61 2.63 -10.30
N ASP A 140 -13.76 3.12 -9.06
CA ASP A 140 -14.80 4.10 -8.71
C ASP A 140 -14.62 5.41 -9.50
N SER A 141 -13.37 5.88 -9.65
CA SER A 141 -13.03 7.06 -10.46
C SER A 141 -13.35 6.85 -11.95
N GLU A 142 -13.00 5.69 -12.51
CA GLU A 142 -13.28 5.34 -13.91
C GLU A 142 -14.80 5.22 -14.17
N LEU A 143 -15.58 4.66 -13.24
CA LEU A 143 -17.04 4.61 -13.33
C LEU A 143 -17.69 5.99 -13.19
N HIS A 144 -17.14 6.86 -12.34
CA HIS A 144 -17.56 8.25 -12.27
C HIS A 144 -17.31 8.97 -13.60
N ALA A 145 -16.13 8.78 -14.19
CA ALA A 145 -15.80 9.32 -15.51
C ALA A 145 -16.74 8.77 -16.60
N ALA A 146 -17.08 7.48 -16.57
CA ALA A 146 -18.06 6.89 -17.48
C ALA A 146 -19.43 7.57 -17.35
N THR A 147 -19.86 7.88 -16.12
CA THR A 147 -21.11 8.59 -15.84
C THR A 147 -21.12 9.99 -16.46
N GLN A 148 -20.02 10.74 -16.33
CA GLN A 148 -19.90 12.06 -16.96
C GLN A 148 -19.87 11.95 -18.49
N LEU A 149 -19.15 10.96 -19.02
CA LEU A 149 -18.99 10.74 -20.45
C LEU A 149 -20.29 10.38 -21.16
N LYS A 150 -21.25 9.77 -20.44
CA LYS A 150 -22.60 9.45 -20.95
C LYS A 150 -23.29 10.65 -21.59
N LYS A 151 -23.10 11.85 -21.01
CA LYS A 151 -23.67 13.13 -21.50
C LYS A 151 -23.16 13.52 -22.89
N VAL A 152 -22.00 13.01 -23.29
CA VAL A 152 -21.32 13.34 -24.55
C VAL A 152 -21.40 12.16 -25.53
N SER A 153 -21.11 10.95 -25.07
CA SER A 153 -21.14 9.74 -25.88
C SER A 153 -21.49 8.52 -25.03
N LYS A 154 -22.69 7.97 -25.29
CA LYS A 154 -23.18 6.72 -24.69
C LYS A 154 -22.25 5.54 -25.00
N ARG A 155 -21.75 5.47 -26.24
CA ARG A 155 -20.80 4.44 -26.67
C ARG A 155 -19.49 4.49 -25.89
N ALA A 156 -18.90 5.67 -25.75
CA ALA A 156 -17.64 5.84 -25.03
C ALA A 156 -17.81 5.57 -23.52
N SER A 157 -18.92 6.00 -22.95
CA SER A 157 -19.31 5.69 -21.57
C SER A 157 -19.41 4.18 -21.31
N GLY A 158 -20.16 3.46 -22.14
CA GLY A 158 -20.31 2.01 -22.01
C GLY A 158 -19.02 1.24 -22.31
N ALA A 159 -18.18 1.74 -23.21
CA ALA A 159 -16.85 1.15 -23.44
C ALA A 159 -15.96 1.26 -22.18
N LEU A 160 -15.93 2.42 -21.52
CA LEU A 160 -15.16 2.62 -20.28
C LEU A 160 -15.67 1.74 -19.15
N ALA A 161 -16.99 1.70 -18.90
CA ALA A 161 -17.58 0.82 -17.89
C ALA A 161 -17.29 -0.67 -18.18
N GLY A 162 -17.30 -1.06 -19.46
CA GLY A 162 -16.92 -2.38 -19.91
C GLY A 162 -15.45 -2.74 -19.60
N VAL A 163 -14.53 -1.81 -19.80
CA VAL A 163 -13.10 -2.00 -19.47
C VAL A 163 -12.91 -2.18 -17.97
N VAL A 164 -13.64 -1.42 -17.14
CA VAL A 164 -13.61 -1.57 -15.67
C VAL A 164 -14.04 -2.98 -15.27
N LEU A 165 -15.14 -3.50 -15.85
CA LEU A 165 -15.64 -4.85 -15.58
C LEU A 165 -14.64 -5.93 -16.03
N GLU A 166 -14.08 -5.80 -17.23
CA GLU A 166 -13.10 -6.76 -17.75
C GLU A 166 -11.86 -6.83 -16.86
N ARG A 167 -11.28 -5.69 -16.50
CA ARG A 167 -10.14 -5.61 -15.57
C ARG A 167 -10.47 -6.20 -14.20
N HIS A 168 -11.68 -5.97 -13.69
CA HIS A 168 -12.12 -6.58 -12.43
C HIS A 168 -12.13 -8.11 -12.52
N LEU A 169 -12.78 -8.68 -13.54
CA LEU A 169 -12.88 -10.13 -13.70
C LEU A 169 -11.52 -10.80 -13.95
N GLN A 170 -10.61 -10.13 -14.66
CA GLN A 170 -9.22 -10.60 -14.82
C GLN A 170 -8.51 -10.69 -13.46
N ARG A 171 -8.69 -9.69 -12.59
CA ARG A 171 -8.12 -9.69 -11.24
C ARG A 171 -8.72 -10.80 -10.37
N VAL A 172 -10.03 -10.97 -10.40
CA VAL A 172 -10.72 -12.06 -9.69
C VAL A 172 -10.18 -13.41 -10.17
N ALA A 173 -10.06 -13.62 -11.49
CA ALA A 173 -9.48 -14.85 -12.02
C ALA A 173 -8.03 -15.08 -11.53
N ALA A 174 -7.21 -14.03 -11.47
CA ALA A 174 -5.85 -14.10 -10.94
C ALA A 174 -5.80 -14.44 -9.44
N ASN A 175 -6.67 -13.83 -8.62
CA ASN A 175 -6.78 -14.11 -7.19
C ASN A 175 -7.15 -15.57 -6.92
N HIS A 176 -8.09 -16.12 -7.70
CA HIS A 176 -8.51 -17.53 -7.62
C HIS A 176 -7.58 -18.50 -8.36
N LYS A 177 -6.45 -18.02 -8.91
CA LYS A 177 -5.46 -18.81 -9.66
C LYS A 177 -6.07 -19.55 -10.85
N ILE A 178 -7.05 -18.94 -11.51
CA ILE A 178 -7.74 -19.49 -12.68
C ILE A 178 -6.98 -19.06 -13.93
N THR A 179 -6.41 -20.04 -14.64
CA THR A 179 -5.67 -19.80 -15.88
C THR A 179 -6.62 -19.62 -17.05
N ILE A 180 -6.57 -18.46 -17.70
CA ILE A 180 -7.29 -18.17 -18.94
C ILE A 180 -6.32 -18.36 -20.11
N GLY A 181 -6.63 -19.26 -21.05
CA GLY A 181 -5.71 -19.59 -22.15
C GLY A 181 -5.54 -18.50 -23.22
N LYS A 182 -6.43 -17.49 -23.26
CA LYS A 182 -6.37 -16.36 -24.19
C LYS A 182 -5.51 -15.23 -23.65
N LYS A 183 -4.66 -14.65 -24.50
CA LYS A 183 -3.77 -13.53 -24.13
C LYS A 183 -4.53 -12.25 -23.74
N ASN A 184 -5.63 -11.96 -24.45
CA ASN A 184 -6.50 -10.82 -24.19
C ASN A 184 -7.94 -11.34 -24.02
N PRO A 185 -8.31 -11.83 -22.82
CA PRO A 185 -9.62 -12.40 -22.60
C PRO A 185 -10.69 -11.31 -22.46
N THR A 186 -11.82 -11.51 -23.15
CA THR A 186 -13.00 -10.65 -23.03
C THR A 186 -13.81 -10.99 -21.78
N ILE A 187 -14.80 -10.16 -21.44
CA ILE A 187 -15.74 -10.44 -20.33
C ILE A 187 -16.35 -11.84 -20.44
N SER A 188 -16.77 -12.27 -21.63
CA SER A 188 -17.35 -13.61 -21.85
C SER A 188 -16.32 -14.72 -21.66
N ASP A 189 -15.06 -14.50 -22.06
CA ASP A 189 -13.98 -15.48 -21.85
C ASP A 189 -13.61 -15.66 -20.37
N LEU A 190 -13.94 -14.68 -19.52
CA LEU A 190 -13.71 -14.69 -18.09
C LEU A 190 -14.93 -15.23 -17.31
N ASN A 191 -16.14 -14.94 -17.77
CA ASN A 191 -17.38 -15.20 -17.02
C ASN A 191 -17.62 -16.70 -16.76
N ASP A 192 -17.47 -17.54 -17.79
CA ASP A 192 -17.72 -18.98 -17.68
C ASP A 192 -16.69 -19.71 -16.79
N PRO A 193 -15.37 -19.50 -16.95
CA PRO A 193 -14.37 -20.11 -16.07
C PRO A 193 -14.58 -19.76 -14.60
N LEU A 194 -14.91 -18.50 -14.30
CA LEU A 194 -15.14 -18.02 -12.93
C LEU A 194 -16.35 -18.70 -12.29
N LYS A 195 -17.46 -18.80 -13.01
CA LYS A 195 -18.65 -19.55 -12.54
C LYS A 195 -18.35 -21.04 -12.35
N ASN A 196 -17.68 -21.67 -13.31
CA ASN A 196 -17.39 -23.12 -13.27
C ASN A 196 -16.49 -23.50 -12.09
N LYS A 197 -15.68 -22.55 -11.61
CA LYS A 197 -14.84 -22.70 -10.42
C LYS A 197 -15.55 -22.30 -9.12
N GLY A 198 -16.83 -21.91 -9.18
CA GLY A 198 -17.65 -21.58 -8.03
C GLY A 198 -17.33 -20.23 -7.40
N VAL A 199 -16.72 -19.30 -8.14
CA VAL A 199 -16.38 -17.95 -7.62
C VAL A 199 -17.66 -17.15 -7.33
N TYR A 200 -18.69 -17.32 -8.15
CA TYR A 200 -20.01 -16.72 -7.94
C TYR A 200 -21.14 -17.60 -8.47
N ASP A 201 -22.36 -17.27 -8.08
CA ASP A 201 -23.56 -18.05 -8.35
C ASP A 201 -24.17 -17.78 -9.75
N THR A 202 -25.25 -18.49 -10.05
CA THR A 202 -25.93 -18.36 -11.35
C THR A 202 -26.55 -16.96 -11.58
N PRO A 203 -27.19 -16.31 -10.58
CA PRO A 203 -27.61 -14.92 -10.68
C PRO A 203 -26.48 -13.94 -11.07
N ALA A 204 -25.34 -13.96 -10.38
CA ALA A 204 -24.22 -13.10 -10.69
C ALA A 204 -23.66 -13.36 -12.10
N TRP A 205 -23.54 -14.64 -12.49
CA TRP A 205 -23.12 -15.04 -13.83
C TRP A 205 -24.03 -14.48 -14.93
N ARG A 206 -25.37 -14.57 -14.76
CA ARG A 206 -26.34 -14.00 -15.71
C ARG A 206 -26.27 -12.48 -15.77
N LYS A 207 -26.07 -11.82 -14.62
CA LYS A 207 -25.89 -10.37 -14.56
C LYS A 207 -24.64 -9.94 -15.34
N ILE A 208 -23.50 -10.58 -15.12
CA ILE A 208 -22.25 -10.30 -15.84
C ILE A 208 -22.43 -10.54 -17.35
N GLN A 209 -23.17 -11.58 -17.74
CA GLN A 209 -23.49 -11.86 -19.14
C GLN A 209 -24.29 -10.71 -19.78
N LEU A 210 -25.33 -10.23 -19.10
CA LEU A 210 -26.13 -9.08 -19.57
C LEU A 210 -25.25 -7.82 -19.75
N LEU A 211 -24.38 -7.54 -18.78
CA LEU A 211 -23.46 -6.39 -18.86
C LEU A 211 -22.49 -6.52 -20.04
N ALA A 212 -22.01 -7.73 -20.34
CA ALA A 212 -21.18 -8.00 -21.51
C ALA A 212 -21.93 -7.70 -22.82
N ASP A 213 -23.20 -8.09 -22.90
CA ASP A 213 -24.03 -7.84 -24.08
C ASP A 213 -24.28 -6.34 -24.29
N ILE A 214 -24.58 -5.58 -23.23
CA ILE A 214 -24.74 -4.12 -23.29
C ILE A 214 -23.42 -3.43 -23.70
N ARG A 215 -22.29 -3.86 -23.13
CA ARG A 215 -20.95 -3.38 -23.52
C ARG A 215 -20.70 -3.62 -25.02
N ASN A 216 -21.13 -4.77 -25.55
CA ASN A 216 -20.98 -5.09 -26.97
C ASN A 216 -21.82 -4.18 -27.87
N ILE A 217 -23.03 -3.77 -27.44
CA ILE A 217 -23.83 -2.75 -28.15
C ILE A 217 -23.08 -1.41 -28.21
N CYS A 218 -22.42 -1.04 -27.11
CA CYS A 218 -21.67 0.23 -27.03
C CYS A 218 -20.42 0.23 -27.92
N SER A 219 -19.70 -0.88 -28.00
CA SER A 219 -18.36 -0.98 -28.61
C SER A 219 -18.33 -1.48 -30.05
N HIS A 220 -19.35 -2.19 -30.51
CA HIS A 220 -19.43 -2.64 -31.91
C HIS A 220 -20.30 -1.72 -32.75
N GLN A 221 -19.85 -1.47 -33.99
CA GLN A 221 -20.53 -0.63 -34.98
C GLN A 221 -21.70 -1.40 -35.62
N LYS A 222 -22.66 -1.82 -34.80
CA LYS A 222 -23.96 -2.32 -35.26
C LYS A 222 -24.90 -1.13 -35.52
N SER A 223 -25.94 -1.34 -36.31
CA SER A 223 -26.95 -0.32 -36.66
C SER A 223 -27.75 0.21 -35.46
N THR A 224 -27.68 -0.46 -34.32
CA THR A 224 -28.40 -0.10 -33.09
C THR A 224 -27.51 0.74 -32.18
N GLU A 225 -27.95 1.95 -31.85
CA GLU A 225 -27.32 2.79 -30.82
C GLU A 225 -27.74 2.33 -29.41
N PRO A 226 -26.84 2.36 -28.42
CA PRO A 226 -27.18 2.07 -27.03
C PRO A 226 -28.16 3.12 -26.48
N THR A 227 -29.18 2.66 -25.74
CA THR A 227 -30.09 3.57 -25.04
C THR A 227 -29.45 4.14 -23.79
N GLU A 228 -30.03 5.20 -23.22
CA GLU A 228 -29.48 5.79 -22.00
C GLU A 228 -29.65 4.84 -20.81
N GLU A 229 -30.80 4.18 -20.73
CA GLU A 229 -31.14 3.21 -19.69
C GLU A 229 -30.18 2.02 -19.72
N GLN A 230 -29.81 1.54 -20.90
CA GLN A 230 -28.83 0.46 -21.06
C GLN A 230 -27.46 0.87 -20.50
N VAL A 231 -26.99 2.08 -20.78
CA VAL A 231 -25.70 2.56 -20.27
C VAL A 231 -25.75 2.77 -18.75
N ASP A 232 -26.85 3.27 -18.22
CA ASP A 232 -27.03 3.40 -16.76
C ASP A 232 -27.09 2.04 -16.07
N GLU A 233 -27.77 1.06 -16.68
CA GLU A 233 -27.77 -0.33 -16.21
C GLU A 233 -26.37 -0.92 -16.25
N LEU A 234 -25.58 -0.64 -17.30
CA LEU A 234 -24.19 -1.08 -17.37
C LEU A 234 -23.34 -0.48 -16.25
N ILE A 235 -23.36 0.84 -16.07
CA ILE A 235 -22.55 1.52 -15.04
C ILE A 235 -22.94 1.04 -13.63
N SER A 236 -24.24 1.03 -13.33
CA SER A 236 -24.76 0.60 -12.03
C SER A 236 -24.52 -0.90 -11.79
N GLY A 237 -24.69 -1.71 -12.83
CA GLY A 237 -24.43 -3.14 -12.81
C GLY A 237 -22.96 -3.46 -12.54
N VAL A 238 -22.03 -2.76 -13.21
CA VAL A 238 -20.59 -2.90 -12.98
C VAL A 238 -20.23 -2.47 -11.57
N ASN A 239 -20.72 -1.32 -11.10
CA ASN A 239 -20.53 -0.85 -9.72
C ASN A 239 -21.00 -1.87 -8.68
N SER A 240 -22.11 -2.56 -8.96
CA SER A 240 -22.59 -3.64 -8.10
C SER A 240 -21.69 -4.88 -8.15
N VAL A 241 -21.23 -5.29 -9.32
CA VAL A 241 -20.37 -6.48 -9.48
C VAL A 241 -19.03 -6.29 -8.78
N ILE A 242 -18.38 -5.13 -8.96
CA ILE A 242 -17.06 -4.85 -8.35
C ILE A 242 -17.11 -4.82 -6.81
N LYS A 243 -18.30 -4.67 -6.22
CA LYS A 243 -18.55 -4.67 -4.77
C LYS A 243 -18.98 -6.03 -4.22
N SER A 244 -19.39 -6.95 -5.08
CA SER A 244 -19.94 -8.26 -4.67
C SER A 244 -19.09 -9.46 -5.06
N VAL A 245 -18.15 -9.30 -6.00
CA VAL A 245 -17.31 -10.38 -6.53
C VAL A 245 -15.85 -10.10 -6.22
N PHE A 246 -15.11 -11.08 -5.69
CA PHE A 246 -13.71 -10.93 -5.24
C PHE A 246 -12.86 -12.15 -5.58
#